data_AF-C1MU34-F1
#
_entry.id   AF-C1MU34-F1
#
_cell.length_a   1.000
_cell.length_b   1.000
_cell.length_c   1.000
_cell.angle_alpha   90.00
_cell.angle_beta   90.00
_cell.angle_gamma   90.00
#
_symmetry.space_group_name_H-M   'P 1'
#
loop_
_entity.id
_entity.type
_entity.pdbx_description
1 polymer ?
#
loop_
_entity_poly.entity_id
_entity_poly.type
_entity_poly.pdbx_seq_one_letter_code
_entity_poly.pdbx_strand_id
1 'polypeptide(L)'
;SKDGVKFSTTGDIGQANITCRQNTSVDKEEQTVIELQEPVTLTFALRYLNSFTKATPLAPTVQLQMSKELPVVVQYLIADMGYVRYYLAPKIEDEETAGEA
;
A
#
# COMPACT_ATOMS: atom_id res chain seq x y z
N SER A 1 11.79 -0.79 10.27
CA SER A 1 11.98 0.42 11.11
C SER A 1 10.63 1.05 11.33
N LYS A 2 10.42 1.76 12.45
CA LYS A 2 9.09 2.22 12.89
C LYS A 2 8.45 3.31 11.99
N ASP A 3 9.18 3.84 11.01
CA ASP A 3 8.78 5.07 10.28
C ASP A 3 8.74 4.90 8.74
N GLY A 4 8.58 3.67 8.25
CA GLY A 4 8.60 3.43 6.80
C GLY A 4 7.75 2.26 6.34
N VAL A 5 7.17 2.42 5.17
CA VAL A 5 6.49 1.35 4.42
C VAL A 5 7.47 0.79 3.40
N LYS A 6 7.70 -0.52 3.47
CA LYS A 6 8.49 -1.24 2.47
C LYS A 6 7.56 -1.97 1.52
N PHE A 7 7.67 -1.64 0.23
CA PHE A 7 7.08 -2.40 -0.86
C PHE A 7 8.13 -3.35 -1.40
N SER A 8 7.81 -4.64 -1.48
CA SER A 8 8.70 -5.67 -2.01
C SER A 8 7.96 -6.53 -3.03
N THR A 9 8.68 -6.94 -4.07
CA THR A 9 8.21 -7.93 -5.04
C THR A 9 9.34 -8.87 -5.40
N THR A 10 9.00 -10.13 -5.63
CA THR A 10 9.91 -11.18 -6.10
C THR A 10 9.30 -11.76 -7.36
N GLY A 11 10.11 -11.92 -8.41
CA GLY A 11 9.72 -12.56 -9.66
C GLY A 11 10.90 -13.32 -10.26
N ASP A 12 10.68 -13.93 -11.42
CA ASP A 12 11.62 -14.89 -12.03
C ASP A 12 13.01 -14.30 -12.28
N ILE A 13 13.08 -13.00 -12.58
CA ILE A 13 14.34 -12.29 -12.89
C ILE A 13 15.02 -11.67 -11.68
N GLY A 14 14.38 -11.68 -10.50
CA GLY A 14 14.96 -11.12 -9.27
C GLY A 14 13.95 -10.48 -8.31
N GLN A 15 14.48 -9.67 -7.40
CA GLN A 15 13.72 -9.01 -6.33
C GLN A 15 13.86 -7.49 -6.44
N ALA A 16 12.77 -6.77 -6.13
CA ALA A 16 12.77 -5.31 -6.05
C ALA A 16 12.20 -4.85 -4.71
N ASN A 17 12.79 -3.80 -4.15
CA ASN A 17 12.40 -3.23 -2.87
C ASN A 17 12.36 -1.70 -2.97
N ILE A 18 11.25 -1.10 -2.56
CA ILE A 18 11.08 0.35 -2.43
C ILE A 18 10.72 0.64 -0.98
N THR A 19 11.43 1.57 -0.35
CA THR A 19 11.11 2.02 1.02
C THR A 19 10.64 3.45 0.98
N CYS A 20 9.37 3.67 1.30
CA CYS A 20 8.83 5.00 1.52
C CYS A 20 8.95 5.31 3.01
N ARG A 21 9.58 6.44 3.34
CA ARG A 21 9.70 6.91 4.73
C ARG A 21 8.80 8.10 4.93
N GLN A 22 8.30 8.26 6.16
CA GLN A 22 7.59 9.47 6.54
C GLN A 22 8.46 10.70 6.29
N ASN A 23 7.85 11.76 5.76
CA ASN A 23 8.51 13.04 5.53
C ASN A 23 7.61 14.19 5.99
N THR A 24 8.21 15.37 6.14
CA THR A 24 7.51 16.61 6.50
C THR A 24 7.77 17.66 5.44
N SER A 25 7.31 17.42 4.21
CA SER A 25 7.34 18.44 3.15
C SER A 25 6.44 19.62 3.52
N VAL A 26 6.83 20.83 3.09
CA VAL A 26 5.98 22.02 3.18
C VAL A 26 4.85 21.99 2.16
N ASP A 27 5.06 21.26 1.06
CA ASP A 27 4.00 20.92 0.11
C ASP A 27 3.25 19.68 0.62
N LYS A 28 1.95 19.84 0.85
CA LYS A 28 1.09 18.76 1.34
C LYS A 28 0.94 17.63 0.34
N GLU A 29 1.04 17.91 -0.96
CA GLU A 29 0.91 16.89 -2.02
C GLU A 29 2.15 16.00 -2.09
N GLU A 30 3.30 16.48 -1.64
CA GLU A 30 4.55 15.73 -1.54
C GLU A 30 4.75 15.07 -0.16
N GLN A 31 3.82 15.30 0.78
CA GLN A 31 3.93 14.80 2.13
C GLN A 31 3.60 13.31 2.21
N THR A 32 4.52 12.53 2.77
CA THR A 32 4.26 11.14 3.17
C THR A 32 3.96 11.08 4.65
N VAL A 33 2.72 10.74 5.02
CA VAL A 33 2.28 10.51 6.41
C VAL A 33 2.13 9.01 6.66
N ILE A 34 2.64 8.52 7.79
CA ILE A 34 2.53 7.12 8.20
C ILE A 34 1.97 7.09 9.63
N GLU A 35 0.81 6.49 9.80
CA GLU A 35 0.19 6.26 11.10
C GLU A 35 0.23 4.75 11.39
N LEU A 36 1.14 4.33 12.27
CA LEU A 36 1.34 2.92 12.60
C LEU A 36 0.85 2.63 14.01
N GLN A 37 -0.24 1.86 14.12
CA GLN A 37 -0.69 1.31 15.40
C GLN A 37 0.02 -0.02 15.69
N GLU A 38 -0.05 -0.95 14.72
CA GLU A 38 0.59 -2.26 14.80
C GLU A 38 1.34 -2.60 13.51
N PRO A 39 2.51 -3.24 13.58
CA PRO A 39 3.22 -3.73 12.39
C PRO A 39 2.37 -4.72 11.59
N VAL A 40 2.30 -4.49 10.28
CA VAL A 40 1.53 -5.29 9.34
C VAL A 40 2.36 -5.58 8.09
N THR A 41 2.31 -6.84 7.64
CA THR A 41 2.91 -7.31 6.40
C THR A 41 1.83 -8.08 5.66
N LEU A 42 1.54 -7.68 4.42
CA LEU A 42 0.46 -8.25 3.62
C LEU A 42 0.95 -8.39 2.17
N THR A 43 0.56 -9.49 1.54
CA THR A 43 0.88 -9.78 0.15
C THR A 43 -0.36 -9.59 -0.72
N PHE A 44 -0.23 -8.90 -1.85
CA PHE A 44 -1.35 -8.61 -2.75
C PHE A 44 -1.02 -8.98 -4.19
N ALA A 45 -2.04 -9.31 -4.97
CA ALA A 45 -1.89 -9.47 -6.42
C ALA A 45 -1.71 -8.10 -7.09
N LEU A 46 -0.50 -7.83 -7.58
CA LEU A 46 -0.09 -6.57 -8.20
C LEU A 46 -1.01 -6.12 -9.36
N ARG A 47 -1.60 -7.08 -10.09
CA ARG A 47 -2.58 -6.81 -11.16
C ARG A 47 -3.72 -5.90 -10.69
N TYR A 48 -4.24 -6.09 -9.48
CA TYR A 48 -5.34 -5.29 -8.96
C TYR A 48 -4.85 -3.90 -8.51
N LEU A 49 -3.69 -3.83 -7.84
CA LEU A 49 -3.08 -2.55 -7.45
C LEU A 49 -2.82 -1.66 -8.68
N ASN A 50 -2.30 -2.24 -9.77
CA ASN A 50 -2.13 -1.54 -11.06
C ASN A 50 -3.47 -1.08 -11.68
N SER A 51 -4.58 -1.76 -11.39
CA SER A 51 -5.88 -1.29 -11.86
C SER A 51 -6.40 -0.12 -11.00
N PHE A 52 -6.08 -0.09 -9.71
CA PHE A 52 -6.51 0.98 -8.80
C PHE A 52 -5.80 2.30 -9.09
N THR A 53 -4.53 2.26 -9.54
CA THR A 53 -3.78 3.46 -9.93
C THR A 53 -4.37 4.22 -11.13
N LYS A 54 -5.34 3.63 -11.84
CA LYS A 54 -6.11 4.35 -12.88
C LYS A 54 -6.96 5.49 -12.31
N ALA A 55 -7.25 5.46 -11.00
CA ALA A 55 -7.96 6.53 -10.30
C ALA A 55 -7.05 7.70 -9.89
N THR A 56 -5.73 7.61 -10.08
CA THR A 56 -4.78 8.67 -9.70
C THR A 56 -5.14 10.07 -10.23
N PRO A 57 -5.66 10.26 -11.46
CA PRO A 57 -6.06 11.60 -11.91
C PRO A 57 -7.21 12.25 -11.11
N LEU A 58 -7.90 11.50 -10.24
CA LEU A 58 -9.05 11.98 -9.45
C LEU A 58 -8.63 12.70 -8.17
N ALA A 59 -7.42 12.47 -7.66
CA ALA A 59 -6.95 13.04 -6.41
C ALA A 59 -5.43 13.21 -6.41
N PRO A 60 -4.89 14.30 -5.84
CA PRO A 60 -3.44 14.52 -5.76
C PRO A 60 -2.74 13.51 -4.84
N THR A 61 -3.47 12.88 -3.92
CA THR A 61 -2.95 11.91 -2.96
C THR A 61 -3.80 10.64 -2.89
N VAL A 62 -3.17 9.56 -2.44
CA VAL A 62 -3.81 8.27 -2.17
C VAL A 62 -3.64 7.89 -0.71
N GLN A 63 -4.69 7.37 -0.09
CA GLN A 63 -4.64 6.83 1.26
C GLN A 63 -4.70 5.30 1.22
N LEU A 64 -3.75 4.66 1.90
CA LEU A 64 -3.66 3.21 2.06
C LEU A 64 -3.99 2.87 3.52
N GLN A 65 -5.07 2.11 3.74
CA GLN A 65 -5.45 1.62 5.06
C GLN A 65 -5.24 0.10 5.09
N MET A 66 -4.39 -0.37 5.99
CA MET A 66 -3.93 -1.76 6.05
C MET A 66 -4.26 -2.36 7.42
N SER A 67 -4.78 -3.58 7.41
CA SER A 67 -5.08 -4.37 8.62
C SER A 67 -4.83 -5.84 8.31
N LYS A 68 -4.49 -6.64 9.34
CA LYS A 68 -4.37 -8.10 9.21
C LYS A 68 -5.72 -8.78 9.04
N GLU A 69 -6.79 -8.19 9.56
CA GLU A 69 -8.12 -8.80 9.63
C GLU A 69 -9.07 -8.31 8.53
N LEU A 70 -8.72 -7.21 7.86
CA LEU A 70 -9.56 -6.57 6.85
C LEU A 70 -8.81 -6.44 5.52
N PRO A 71 -9.53 -6.40 4.38
CA PRO A 71 -8.95 -6.03 3.09
C PRO A 71 -8.20 -4.70 3.17
N VAL A 72 -7.14 -4.54 2.36
CA VAL A 72 -6.53 -3.22 2.17
C VAL A 72 -7.54 -2.29 1.51
N VAL A 73 -7.63 -1.07 2.02
CA VAL A 73 -8.41 0.00 1.41
C VAL A 73 -7.46 0.95 0.70
N VAL A 74 -7.69 1.13 -0.61
CA VAL A 74 -7.01 2.16 -1.42
C VAL A 74 -8.03 3.24 -1.73
N GLN A 75 -7.84 4.43 -1.18
CA GLN A 75 -8.78 5.52 -1.26
C GLN A 75 -8.20 6.73 -2.00
N TYR A 76 -8.97 7.26 -2.94
CA TYR A 76 -8.75 8.55 -3.60
C TYR A 76 -9.87 9.50 -3.18
N LEU A 77 -9.53 10.63 -2.55
CA LEU A 77 -10.50 11.64 -2.13
C LEU A 77 -10.73 12.65 -3.27
N ILE A 78 -11.95 12.74 -3.76
CA ILE A 78 -12.34 13.61 -4.88
C ILE A 78 -12.82 14.94 -4.30
N ALA A 79 -11.87 15.82 -3.99
CA ALA A 79 -12.12 17.15 -3.42
C ALA A 79 -13.20 17.11 -2.33
N ASP A 80 -14.27 17.88 -2.51
CA ASP A 80 -15.45 17.96 -1.63
C ASP A 80 -16.64 17.09 -2.12
N MET A 81 -16.48 16.36 -3.23
CA MET A 81 -17.56 15.56 -3.82
C MET A 81 -17.69 14.17 -3.19
N GLY A 82 -16.59 13.58 -2.72
CA GLY A 82 -16.61 12.24 -2.13
C GLY A 82 -15.29 11.50 -2.32
N TYR A 83 -15.36 10.18 -2.55
CA TYR A 83 -14.18 9.33 -2.69
C TYR A 83 -14.46 8.12 -3.61
N VAL A 84 -13.37 7.56 -4.14
CA VAL A 84 -13.34 6.19 -4.69
C VAL A 84 -12.53 5.32 -3.74
N ARG A 85 -13.10 4.18 -3.34
CA ARG A 85 -12.42 3.17 -2.50
C ARG A 85 -12.38 1.83 -3.21
N TYR A 86 -11.18 1.27 -3.26
CA TYR A 86 -10.95 -0.10 -3.68
C TYR A 86 -10.64 -0.95 -2.46
N TYR A 87 -11.26 -2.13 -2.38
CA TYR A 87 -11.04 -3.12 -1.34
C TYR A 87 -10.38 -4.34 -1.98
N LEU A 88 -9.24 -4.77 -1.43
CA LEU A 88 -8.53 -5.94 -1.93
C LEU A 88 -8.14 -6.84 -0.77
N ALA A 89 -8.67 -8.05 -0.76
CA ALA A 89 -8.26 -9.05 0.21
C ALA A 89 -6.76 -9.38 0.01
N PRO A 90 -6.00 -9.54 1.10
CA PRO A 90 -4.63 -10.05 0.99
C PRO A 90 -4.65 -11.45 0.40
N LYS A 91 -3.57 -11.83 -0.28
CA LYS A 91 -3.33 -13.22 -0.59
C LYS A 91 -3.12 -13.96 0.72
N ILE A 92 -3.76 -15.11 0.84
CA ILE A 92 -3.40 -16.10 1.85
C ILE A 92 -2.11 -16.73 1.32
N GLU A 93 -1.02 -16.58 2.05
CA GLU A 93 0.14 -17.42 1.82
C GLU A 93 -0.18 -18.76 2.50
N ASP A 94 -0.28 -19.84 1.73
CA ASP A 94 -0.28 -21.18 2.31
C ASP A 94 1.04 -21.30 3.11
N GLU A 95 0.97 -21.70 4.38
CA GLU A 95 2.09 -21.67 5.35
C GLU A 95 3.32 -22.54 4.99
N GLU A 96 3.46 -23.01 3.75
CA GLU A 96 4.51 -23.95 3.33
C GLU A 96 5.84 -23.29 2.91
N THR A 97 5.92 -21.98 2.69
CA THR A 97 7.17 -21.32 2.24
C THR A 97 7.94 -20.55 3.30
N ALA A 98 7.62 -20.70 4.59
CA ALA A 98 8.39 -20.11 5.70
C ALA A 98 9.53 -21.01 6.23
N GLY A 99 9.77 -22.16 5.61
CA GLY A 99 10.96 -22.98 5.81
C GLY A 99 11.83 -22.94 4.56
N GLU A 100 13.11 -22.62 4.71
CA GLU A 100 14.15 -22.58 3.67
C GLU A 100 14.27 -21.27 2.86
N ALA A 101 14.89 -20.26 3.49
CA ALA A 101 16.06 -19.54 2.95
C ALA A 101 16.65 -18.56 3.98
#